data_AF-A0A2N0UXY2-F1
#
_entry.id   AF-A0A2N0UXY2-F1
#
_cell.length_a   1.000
_cell.length_b   1.000
_cell.length_c   1.000
_cell.angle_alpha   90.00
_cell.angle_beta   90.00
_cell.angle_gamma   90.00
#
_symmetry.space_group_name_H-M   'P 1'
#
loop_
_entity.id
_entity.type
_entity.pdbx_description
1 polymer ?
#
loop_
_entity_poly.entity_id
_entity_poly.type
_entity_poly.pdbx_seq_one_letter_code
_entity_poly.pdbx_strand_id
1 'polypeptide(L)'
;MKKTLIVIDMQNDFIDGSLGTAETVKIVPNVRKKIEEYRSNGDEIIFTRDTHGEDYLSTPEGKKLPVVHCVKNTHGWQIADGLDVPDAIHIDKPSFGYTHWDKFCFEKIELAGLCTDICVVSNALILKALFPNAETALIRLAVPA
;
A
#
# COMPACT_ATOMS: atom_id res chain seq x y z
N MET A 1 13.94 3.93 -19.16
CA MET A 1 13.34 2.76 -18.47
C MET A 1 12.47 3.30 -17.37
N LYS A 2 11.19 2.92 -17.35
CA LYS A 2 10.18 3.50 -16.45
C LYS A 2 10.30 2.82 -15.08
N LYS A 3 10.43 3.60 -14.00
CA LYS A 3 10.37 3.05 -12.63
C LYS A 3 8.92 2.90 -12.21
N THR A 4 8.66 1.99 -11.28
CA THR A 4 7.33 1.84 -10.67
C THR A 4 7.42 2.03 -9.16
N LEU A 5 6.65 2.99 -8.64
CA LEU A 5 6.39 3.16 -7.21
C LEU A 5 5.08 2.44 -6.88
N ILE A 6 5.14 1.47 -5.98
CA ILE A 6 3.96 0.83 -5.42
C ILE A 6 3.72 1.40 -4.02
N VAL A 7 2.64 2.16 -3.88
CA VAL A 7 2.20 2.78 -2.63
C VAL A 7 1.22 1.85 -1.94
N ILE A 8 1.68 1.20 -0.87
CA ILE A 8 0.97 0.12 -0.20
C ILE A 8 0.14 0.68 0.96
N ASP A 9 -1.18 0.57 0.84
CA ASP A 9 -2.14 0.72 1.94
C ASP A 9 -1.99 2.03 2.73
N MET A 10 -1.67 3.13 2.04
CA MET A 10 -1.65 4.48 2.62
C MET A 10 -3.08 5.04 2.73
N GLN A 11 -3.94 4.31 3.43
CA GLN A 11 -5.36 4.60 3.62
C GLN A 11 -5.59 5.36 4.93
N ASN A 12 -6.68 6.12 5.01
CA ASN A 12 -7.02 6.92 6.19
C ASN A 12 -7.03 6.07 7.48
N ASP A 13 -7.61 4.86 7.44
CA ASP A 13 -7.69 3.99 8.62
C ASP A 13 -6.32 3.54 9.15
N PHE A 14 -5.28 3.46 8.32
CA PHE A 14 -3.93 3.11 8.75
C PHE A 14 -3.08 4.32 9.15
N ILE A 15 -3.56 5.54 8.90
CA ILE A 15 -2.79 6.77 9.15
C ILE A 15 -3.28 7.45 10.41
N ASP A 16 -4.53 7.90 10.43
CA ASP A 16 -5.14 8.64 11.55
C ASP A 16 -6.56 8.15 11.89
N GLY A 17 -7.04 7.10 11.23
CA GLY A 17 -8.30 6.42 11.53
C GLY A 17 -8.15 5.24 12.51
N SER A 18 -8.91 4.17 12.27
CA SER A 18 -9.12 3.09 13.26
C SER A 18 -7.85 2.35 13.72
N LEU A 19 -6.83 2.29 12.87
CA LEU A 19 -5.53 1.66 13.11
C LEU A 19 -4.38 2.66 12.95
N GLY A 20 -4.68 3.96 12.95
CA GLY A 20 -3.70 5.03 12.85
C GLY A 20 -2.87 5.23 14.11
N THR A 21 -1.66 5.77 13.96
CA THR A 21 -0.74 6.11 15.05
C THR A 21 -0.05 7.45 14.79
N ALA A 22 0.54 8.05 15.82
CA ALA A 22 1.33 9.28 15.64
C ALA A 22 2.53 9.07 14.69
N GLU A 23 3.06 7.85 14.62
CA GLU A 23 4.18 7.53 13.75
C GLU A 23 3.75 7.37 12.28
N THR A 24 2.57 6.80 12.02
CA THR A 24 2.03 6.67 10.64
C THR A 24 1.72 8.03 10.04
N VAL A 25 1.25 8.99 10.84
CA VAL A 25 1.10 10.39 10.41
C VAL A 25 2.45 11.01 10.00
N LYS A 26 3.54 10.74 10.73
CA LYS A 26 4.87 11.32 10.44
C LYS A 26 5.47 10.87 9.12
N ILE A 27 5.08 9.70 8.58
CA ILE A 27 5.63 9.22 7.31
C ILE A 27 4.93 9.83 6.08
N VAL A 28 3.70 10.36 6.24
CA VAL A 28 2.89 10.90 5.13
C VAL A 28 3.65 11.93 4.28
N PRO A 29 4.39 12.92 4.85
CA PRO A 29 5.16 13.87 4.04
C PRO A 29 6.24 13.23 3.18
N ASN A 30 6.89 12.17 3.68
CA ASN A 30 7.93 11.46 2.94
C ASN A 30 7.35 10.67 1.77
N VAL A 31 6.21 10.00 1.99
CA VAL A 31 5.49 9.29 0.94
C VAL A 31 4.97 10.26 -0.12
N ARG A 32 4.42 11.42 0.29
CA ARG A 32 4.00 12.49 -0.62
C ARG A 32 5.14 12.96 -1.52
N LYS A 33 6.30 13.26 -0.93
CA LYS A 33 7.49 13.67 -1.68
C LYS A 33 7.91 12.62 -2.72
N LYS A 34 7.80 11.33 -2.37
CA LYS A 34 8.13 10.22 -3.26
C LYS A 34 7.13 10.09 -4.42
N ILE A 35 5.84 10.25 -4.14
CA ILE A 35 4.78 10.30 -5.16
C ILE A 35 5.04 11.46 -6.12
N GLU A 36 5.33 12.66 -5.60
CA GLU A 36 5.64 13.85 -6.41
C GLU A 36 6.88 13.64 -7.29
N GLU A 37 7.94 13.02 -6.76
CA GLU A 37 9.15 12.66 -7.52
C GLU A 37 8.80 11.78 -8.73
N TYR A 38 8.06 10.68 -8.51
CA TYR A 38 7.67 9.75 -9.58
C TYR A 38 6.75 10.40 -10.60
N ARG A 39 5.78 11.22 -10.15
CA ARG A 39 4.92 11.99 -11.05
C ARG A 39 5.72 12.95 -11.93
N SER A 40 6.68 13.68 -11.35
CA SER A 40 7.49 14.66 -12.08
C SER A 40 8.39 14.01 -13.15
N ASN A 41 8.79 12.76 -12.94
CA ASN A 41 9.60 11.99 -13.88
C ASN A 41 8.77 11.27 -14.96
N GLY A 42 7.43 11.27 -14.87
CA GLY A 42 6.58 10.45 -15.73
C GLY A 42 6.70 8.95 -15.46
N ASP A 43 7.18 8.58 -14.27
CA ASP A 43 7.27 7.19 -13.81
C ASP A 43 5.89 6.65 -13.39
N GLU A 44 5.80 5.33 -13.21
CA GLU A 44 4.55 4.67 -12.84
C GLU A 44 4.28 4.72 -11.34
N ILE A 45 3.01 4.89 -10.99
CA ILE A 45 2.54 4.82 -9.61
C ILE A 45 1.35 3.87 -9.57
N ILE A 46 1.39 2.93 -8.63
CA ILE A 46 0.33 1.98 -8.35
C ILE A 46 0.00 2.06 -6.87
N PHE A 47 -1.26 2.20 -6.52
CA PHE A 47 -1.74 2.13 -5.14
C PHE A 47 -2.32 0.75 -4.86
N THR A 48 -2.05 0.18 -3.69
CA THR A 48 -2.88 -0.88 -3.14
C THR A 48 -3.76 -0.34 -2.03
N ARG A 49 -4.95 -0.91 -1.92
CA ARG A 49 -5.88 -0.68 -0.83
C ARG A 49 -6.26 -2.01 -0.23
N ASP A 50 -5.96 -2.17 1.04
CA ASP A 50 -6.59 -3.22 1.81
C ASP A 50 -8.09 -3.00 1.81
N THR A 51 -8.85 -4.06 1.56
CA THR A 51 -10.29 -3.93 1.28
C THR A 51 -11.06 -5.03 1.97
N HIS A 52 -11.84 -4.63 2.97
CA HIS A 52 -12.71 -5.52 3.73
C HIS A 52 -14.19 -5.26 3.45
N GLY A 53 -15.01 -6.28 3.73
CA GLY A 53 -16.47 -6.20 3.69
C GLY A 53 -17.08 -5.94 5.07
N GLU A 54 -18.40 -5.76 5.10
CA GLU A 54 -19.17 -5.60 6.35
C GLU A 54 -19.05 -6.82 7.28
N ASP A 55 -18.70 -7.98 6.72
CA ASP A 55 -18.48 -9.24 7.42
C ASP A 55 -17.08 -9.38 8.04
N TYR A 56 -16.25 -8.32 8.03
CA TYR A 56 -14.86 -8.33 8.52
C TYR A 56 -14.69 -9.06 9.86
N LEU A 57 -15.53 -8.75 10.86
CA LEU A 57 -15.44 -9.35 12.21
C LEU A 57 -15.67 -10.87 12.24
N SER A 58 -16.26 -11.44 11.18
CA SER A 58 -16.47 -12.88 11.04
C SER A 58 -15.28 -13.62 10.41
N THR A 59 -14.37 -12.88 9.76
CA THR A 59 -13.18 -13.42 9.09
C THR A 59 -12.13 -13.92 10.09
N PRO A 60 -11.17 -14.77 9.66
CA PRO A 60 -10.05 -15.17 10.52
C PRO A 60 -9.22 -14.01 11.04
N GLU A 61 -9.07 -12.95 10.24
CA GLU A 61 -8.36 -11.73 10.62
C GLU A 61 -9.17 -10.93 11.65
N GLY A 62 -10.44 -10.63 11.36
CA GLY A 62 -11.29 -9.87 12.28
C GLY A 62 -11.51 -10.53 13.64
N LYS A 63 -11.38 -11.87 13.73
CA LYS A 63 -11.37 -12.58 15.01
C LYS A 63 -10.09 -12.36 15.83
N LYS A 64 -8.96 -12.08 15.18
CA LYS A 64 -7.65 -11.83 15.82
C LYS A 64 -7.37 -10.34 16.02
N LEU A 65 -7.85 -9.50 15.11
CA LEU A 65 -7.80 -8.04 15.15
C LEU A 65 -9.24 -7.50 15.07
N PRO A 66 -10.00 -7.48 16.18
CA PRO A 66 -11.42 -7.10 16.20
C PRO A 66 -11.64 -5.58 16.12
N VAL A 67 -10.93 -4.93 15.20
CA VAL A 67 -11.04 -3.50 14.88
C VAL A 67 -11.44 -3.41 13.41
N VAL A 68 -12.67 -2.95 13.16
CA VAL A 68 -13.14 -2.71 11.79
C VAL A 68 -12.32 -1.60 11.17
N HIS A 69 -11.78 -1.86 9.98
CA HIS A 69 -10.95 -0.93 9.23
C HIS A 69 -11.10 -1.22 7.74
N CYS A 70 -10.71 -0.26 6.89
CA CYS A 70 -10.59 -0.40 5.43
C CYS A 70 -11.82 -1.05 4.76
N VAL A 71 -13.02 -0.78 5.29
CA VAL A 71 -14.28 -1.29 4.73
C VAL A 71 -14.55 -0.56 3.42
N LYS A 72 -14.80 -1.32 2.35
CA LYS A 72 -14.94 -0.78 0.99
C LYS A 72 -15.93 0.40 0.93
N ASN A 73 -15.55 1.44 0.17
CA ASN A 73 -16.32 2.68 -0.03
C ASN A 73 -16.52 3.57 1.21
N THR A 74 -15.91 3.25 2.35
CA THR A 74 -15.87 4.16 3.51
C THR A 74 -14.74 5.18 3.37
N HIS A 75 -14.77 6.25 4.18
CA HIS A 75 -13.67 7.22 4.24
C HIS A 75 -12.35 6.56 4.68
N GLY A 76 -12.40 5.67 5.68
CA GLY A 76 -11.24 4.93 6.19
C GLY A 76 -10.51 4.11 5.11
N TRP A 77 -11.26 3.60 4.13
CA TRP A 77 -10.74 2.82 3.00
C TRP A 77 -10.11 3.66 1.87
N GLN A 78 -10.37 4.96 1.79
CA GLN A 78 -9.78 5.82 0.76
C GLN A 78 -8.28 6.01 1.00
N ILE A 79 -7.50 6.22 -0.07
CA ILE A 79 -6.12 6.69 0.03
C ILE A 79 -6.13 8.05 0.74
N ALA A 80 -5.20 8.26 1.66
CA ALA A 80 -5.18 9.45 2.48
C ALA A 80 -5.06 10.75 1.69
N ASP A 81 -5.67 11.80 2.24
CA ASP A 81 -5.76 13.11 1.63
C ASP A 81 -4.37 13.67 1.27
N GLY A 82 -4.25 14.11 0.02
CA GLY A 82 -2.99 14.65 -0.52
C GLY A 82 -1.92 13.61 -0.83
N LEU A 83 -2.25 12.31 -0.83
CA LEU A 83 -1.43 11.25 -1.42
C LEU A 83 -2.01 10.72 -2.73
N ASP A 84 -3.34 10.73 -2.88
CA ASP A 84 -4.01 10.13 -4.03
C ASP A 84 -3.63 10.77 -5.37
N VAL A 85 -3.48 9.92 -6.39
CA VAL A 85 -3.26 10.31 -7.78
C VAL A 85 -4.39 9.68 -8.60
N PRO A 86 -5.43 10.45 -8.97
CA PRO A 86 -6.66 9.87 -9.53
C PRO A 86 -6.47 9.02 -10.79
N ASP A 87 -5.51 9.38 -11.65
CA ASP A 87 -5.23 8.67 -12.90
C ASP A 87 -4.22 7.52 -12.73
N ALA A 88 -3.76 7.24 -11.50
CA ALA A 88 -2.92 6.08 -11.21
C ALA A 88 -3.75 4.79 -11.16
N ILE A 89 -3.07 3.66 -11.10
CA ILE A 89 -3.72 2.36 -10.94
C ILE A 89 -4.02 2.15 -9.45
N HIS A 90 -5.27 1.83 -9.10
CA HIS A 90 -5.65 1.44 -7.74
C HIS A 90 -6.08 -0.02 -7.72
N ILE A 91 -5.45 -0.80 -6.83
CA ILE A 91 -5.68 -2.22 -6.65
C ILE A 91 -6.35 -2.44 -5.30
N ASP A 92 -7.59 -2.92 -5.33
CA ASP A 92 -8.27 -3.42 -4.14
C ASP A 92 -7.85 -4.86 -3.89
N LYS A 93 -7.25 -5.15 -2.73
CA LYS A 93 -6.82 -6.50 -2.36
C LYS A 93 -7.57 -7.00 -1.12
N PRO A 94 -7.95 -8.29 -1.07
CA PRO A 94 -8.60 -8.89 0.10
C PRO A 94 -7.60 -9.53 1.09
N SER A 95 -6.30 -9.31 0.89
CA SER A 95 -5.21 -9.95 1.63
C SER A 95 -4.01 -9.03 1.77
N PHE A 96 -3.11 -9.33 2.71
CA PHE A 96 -1.91 -8.51 2.95
C PHE A 96 -1.06 -8.26 1.71
N GLY A 97 -0.76 -9.32 0.95
CA GLY A 97 -0.12 -9.23 -0.37
C GLY A 97 -1.13 -9.29 -1.50
N TYR A 98 -0.87 -8.59 -2.60
CA TYR A 98 -1.61 -8.77 -3.85
C TYR A 98 -0.97 -9.92 -4.66
N THR A 99 -1.78 -10.90 -5.08
CA THR A 99 -1.28 -12.13 -5.70
C THR A 99 -1.23 -12.09 -7.22
N HIS A 100 -1.78 -11.04 -7.84
CA HIS A 100 -1.88 -10.94 -9.30
C HIS A 100 -0.90 -9.92 -9.90
N TRP A 101 0.26 -9.75 -9.27
CA TRP A 101 1.33 -8.90 -9.82
C TRP A 101 1.86 -9.43 -11.16
N ASP A 102 1.65 -10.71 -11.49
CA ASP A 102 1.99 -11.34 -12.77
C ASP A 102 1.27 -10.71 -13.98
N LYS A 103 0.20 -9.93 -13.74
CA LYS A 103 -0.49 -9.15 -14.77
C LYS A 103 0.26 -7.88 -15.20
N PHE A 104 1.34 -7.55 -14.51
CA PHE A 104 2.18 -6.38 -14.76
C PHE A 104 3.56 -6.81 -15.28
N CYS A 105 4.31 -5.85 -15.81
CA CYS A 105 5.69 -6.07 -16.22
C CYS A 105 6.56 -5.00 -15.55
N PHE A 106 7.52 -5.44 -14.74
CA PHE A 106 8.36 -4.55 -13.96
C PHE A 106 9.84 -4.77 -14.25
N GLU A 107 10.57 -3.66 -14.42
CA GLU A 107 12.03 -3.66 -14.48
C GLU A 107 12.65 -3.13 -13.18
N LYS A 108 12.10 -2.03 -12.65
CA LYS A 108 12.53 -1.42 -11.38
C LYS A 108 11.33 -1.10 -10.51
N ILE A 109 11.36 -1.60 -9.27
CA ILE A 109 10.26 -1.46 -8.32
C ILE A 109 10.78 -0.76 -7.07
N GLU A 110 10.04 0.23 -6.61
CA GLU A 110 10.17 0.84 -5.29
C GLU A 110 8.85 0.67 -4.53
N LEU A 111 8.94 0.28 -3.26
CA LEU A 111 7.76 0.12 -2.38
C LEU A 111 7.79 1.22 -1.32
N ALA A 112 6.63 1.80 -1.02
CA ALA A 112 6.44 2.69 0.13
C ALA A 112 5.05 2.44 0.71
N GLY A 113 4.86 2.43 2.02
CA GLY A 113 3.54 2.15 2.57
C GLY A 113 3.51 1.58 3.98
N LEU A 114 2.34 1.06 4.36
CA LEU A 114 2.04 0.59 5.70
C LEU A 114 1.51 -0.85 5.71
N CYS A 115 1.74 -1.62 6.78
CA CYS A 115 2.91 -1.55 7.67
C CYS A 115 4.07 -2.38 7.12
N THR A 116 5.29 -2.15 7.62
CA THR A 116 6.52 -2.77 7.10
C THR A 116 6.48 -4.29 7.10
N ASP A 117 5.97 -4.84 8.19
CA ASP A 117 6.07 -6.23 8.63
C ASP A 117 4.87 -7.10 8.25
N ILE A 118 3.85 -6.51 7.62
CA ILE A 118 2.68 -7.23 7.13
C ILE A 118 2.49 -6.97 5.63
N CYS A 119 1.84 -5.88 5.22
CA CYS A 119 1.47 -5.67 3.81
C CYS A 119 2.67 -5.35 2.92
N VAL A 120 3.60 -4.52 3.40
CA VAL A 120 4.79 -4.14 2.61
C VAL A 120 5.68 -5.37 2.36
N VAL A 121 6.01 -6.14 3.40
CA VAL A 121 6.84 -7.35 3.22
C VAL A 121 6.11 -8.42 2.41
N SER A 122 4.79 -8.59 2.61
CA SER A 122 4.01 -9.58 1.84
C SER A 122 4.07 -9.28 0.34
N ASN A 123 3.85 -8.03 -0.07
CA ASN A 123 3.98 -7.64 -1.47
C ASN A 123 5.42 -7.75 -1.97
N ALA A 124 6.41 -7.34 -1.18
CA ALA A 124 7.82 -7.44 -1.54
C ALA A 124 8.24 -8.89 -1.86
N LEU A 125 7.81 -9.85 -1.04
CA LEU A 125 8.12 -11.27 -1.23
C LEU A 125 7.44 -11.83 -2.49
N ILE A 126 6.17 -11.51 -2.72
CA ILE A 126 5.45 -11.96 -3.92
C ILE A 126 6.09 -11.36 -5.18
N LEU A 127 6.37 -10.05 -5.19
CA LEU A 127 7.01 -9.36 -6.31
C LEU A 127 8.39 -9.95 -6.60
N LYS A 128 9.21 -10.23 -5.57
CA LYS A 128 10.52 -10.83 -5.77
C LYS A 128 10.43 -12.27 -6.31
N ALA A 129 9.42 -13.03 -5.90
CA ALA A 129 9.19 -14.37 -6.40
C ALA A 129 8.75 -14.38 -7.87
N LEU A 130 7.87 -13.46 -8.27
CA LEU A 130 7.37 -13.34 -9.64
C LEU A 130 8.37 -12.67 -10.60
N PHE A 131 9.16 -11.72 -10.09
CA PHE A 131 10.12 -10.92 -10.86
C PHE A 131 11.53 -11.04 -10.27
N PRO A 132 12.18 -12.20 -10.34
CA PRO A 132 13.48 -12.44 -9.68
C PRO A 132 14.59 -11.51 -10.18
N ASN A 133 14.48 -11.05 -11.43
CA ASN A 133 15.47 -10.19 -12.10
C ASN A 133 15.14 -8.69 -12.04
N ALA A 134 13.96 -8.30 -11.54
CA ALA A 134 13.65 -6.89 -11.37
C ALA A 134 14.57 -6.28 -10.30
N GLU A 135 15.07 -5.06 -10.57
CA GLU A 135 15.81 -4.29 -9.58
C GLU A 135 14.81 -3.77 -8.55
N THR A 136 14.67 -4.50 -7.46
CA THR A 136 13.79 -4.13 -6.34
C THR A 136 14.58 -3.29 -5.35
N ALA A 137 14.39 -1.97 -5.38
CA ALA A 137 14.91 -1.08 -4.34
C ALA A 137 13.83 -0.97 -3.25
N LEU A 138 14.09 -1.55 -2.08
CA LEU A 138 13.14 -1.51 -0.97
C LEU A 138 13.38 -0.23 -0.12
N ILE A 139 12.67 0.86 -0.42
CA ILE A 139 12.70 2.07 0.41
C ILE A 139 11.68 1.93 1.54
N ARG A 140 12.15 1.60 2.74
CA ARG A 140 11.27 1.49 3.92
C ARG A 140 10.92 2.87 4.47
N LEU A 141 9.87 3.50 3.91
CA LEU A 141 9.14 4.57 4.59
C LEU A 141 8.02 3.93 5.39
N ALA A 142 8.37 3.28 6.49
CA ALA A 142 7.42 2.46 7.21
C ALA A 142 7.65 2.59 8.72
N VAL A 143 6.55 2.42 9.44
CA VAL A 143 6.51 2.47 10.89
C VAL A 143 6.49 1.03 11.41
N PRO A 144 7.23 0.68 12.47
CA PRO A 144 7.01 -0.59 13.17
C PRO A 144 5.59 -0.60 13.74
N ALA A 145 4.85 -1.69 13.51
CA ALA A 145 3.57 -1.92 14.16
C ALA A 145 3.69 -1.91 15.69
#